data_AF-A0A945U345-F1
#
_entry.id   AF-A0A945U345-F1
#
_cell.length_a   1.000
_cell.length_b   1.000
_cell.length_c   1.000
_cell.angle_alpha   90.00
_cell.angle_beta   90.00
_cell.angle_gamma   90.00
#
_symmetry.space_group_name_H-M   'P 1'
#
loop_
_entity.id
_entity.type
_entity.pdbx_description
1 polymer ?
#
loop_
_entity_poly.entity_id
_entity_poly.type
_entity_poly.pdbx_seq_one_letter_code
_entity_poly.pdbx_strand_id
1 'polypeptide(L)' 'MHRTIRWRGGVPSVAVLLKGRPWSAVVSDMIEGIVVANGLSGVKADRARAALWLAVDDSGELAAA' A
#
# COMPACT_ATOMS: atom_id res chain seq x y z
N MET A 1 6.70 10.53 0.32
CA MET A 1 6.26 9.27 -0.30
C MET A 1 7.48 8.61 -0.92
N HIS A 2 7.87 7.42 -0.45
CA HIS A 2 9.04 6.69 -0.94
C HIS A 2 8.61 5.45 -1.73
N ARG A 3 7.78 5.68 -2.76
CA ARG A 3 7.31 4.67 -3.70
C ARG A 3 7.47 5.11 -5.14
N THR A 4 7.55 4.13 -6.04
CA THR A 4 7.43 4.34 -7.48
C THR A 4 6.39 3.39 -8.04
N ILE A 5 5.75 3.79 -9.15
CA ILE A 5 4.78 2.97 -9.87
C ILE A 5 5.27 2.82 -11.30
N ARG A 6 5.35 1.58 -11.79
CA ARG A 6 5.64 1.27 -13.19
C ARG A 6 4.52 0.45 -13.79
N TRP A 7 4.20 0.74 -15.04
CA TRP A 7 3.16 0.04 -15.79
C TRP A 7 3.81 -0.81 -16.87
N ARG A 8 3.46 -2.10 -16.92
CA ARG A 8 3.87 -3.00 -18.00
C ARG A 8 2.69 -3.87 -18.40
N GLY A 9 2.29 -3.81 -19.68
CA GLY A 9 1.17 -4.60 -20.19
C GLY A 9 -0.16 -4.35 -19.45
N GLY A 10 -0.40 -3.12 -18.97
CA GLY A 10 -1.60 -2.78 -18.19
C GLY A 10 -1.56 -3.23 -16.72
N VAL A 11 -0.50 -3.90 -16.29
CA VAL A 11 -0.32 -4.32 -14.89
C VAL A 11 0.58 -3.31 -14.17
N PRO A 12 0.12 -2.70 -13.06
CA PRO A 12 0.94 -1.81 -12.26
C PRO A 12 1.83 -2.61 -11.30
N SER A 13 3.08 -2.17 -11.15
CA SER A 13 4.01 -2.61 -10.12
C SER A 13 4.35 -1.45 -9.20
N VAL A 14 4.13 -1.62 -7.89
CA VAL A 14 4.47 -0.64 -6.86
C VAL A 14 5.76 -1.09 -6.17
N ALA A 15 6.81 -0.29 -6.23
CA ALA A 15 8.04 -0.51 -5.48
C ALA A 15 8.12 0.47 -4.32
N VAL A 16 8.43 -0.02 -3.11
CA VAL A 16 8.48 0.78 -1.87
C VAL A 16 9.84 0.63 -1.21
N LEU A 17 10.40 1.75 -0.72
CA LEU A 17 11.65 1.73 0.05
C LEU A 17 11.39 1.18 1.46
N LEU A 18 12.14 0.14 1.83
CA LEU A 18 12.11 -0.47 3.17
C LEU A 18 13.17 0.09 4.13
N LYS A 19 14.42 0.18 3.67
CA LYS A 19 15.58 0.44 4.53
C LYS A 19 15.49 1.80 5.22
N GLY A 20 15.72 1.81 6.54
CA GLY A 20 15.79 3.03 7.34
C GLY A 20 14.43 3.69 7.59
N ARG A 21 13.33 2.95 7.48
CA ARG A 21 11.98 3.50 7.61
C ARG A 21 11.14 2.75 8.64
N PRO A 22 10.26 3.45 9.37
CA PRO A 22 9.27 2.80 10.22
C PRO A 22 8.30 2.01 9.35
N TRP A 23 7.89 0.83 9.85
CA TRP A 23 7.04 -0.10 9.12
C TRP A 23 5.71 0.52 8.68
N SER A 24 5.06 1.30 9.57
CA SER A 24 3.82 2.02 9.24
C SER A 24 3.97 2.93 8.01
N ALA A 25 5.13 3.55 7.82
CA ALA A 25 5.37 4.41 6.67
C ALA A 25 5.64 3.61 5.39
N VAL A 26 6.19 2.40 5.49
CA VAL A 26 6.28 1.43 4.38
C VAL A 26 4.89 0.99 3.94
N VAL A 27 4.05 0.57 4.90
CA VAL A 27 2.67 0.13 4.65
C VAL A 27 1.85 1.26 4.05
N SER A 28 1.98 2.48 4.56
CA SER A 28 1.30 3.66 4.01
C SER A 28 1.70 3.91 2.55
N ASP A 29 3.00 3.84 2.22
CA ASP A 29 3.43 3.99 0.83
C ASP A 29 2.92 2.85 -0.07
N MET A 30 2.85 1.61 0.42
CA MET A 30 2.26 0.49 -0.34
C MET A 30 0.77 0.73 -0.65
N ILE A 31 -0.01 1.09 0.37
CA ILE A 31 -1.46 1.35 0.24
C ILE A 31 -1.70 2.49 -0.73
N GLU A 32 -0.98 3.60 -0.60
CA GLU A 32 -1.11 4.72 -1.53
C GLU A 32 -0.66 4.36 -2.95
N GLY A 33 0.25 3.40 -3.11
CA GLY A 33 0.59 2.82 -4.40
C GLY A 33 -0.61 2.13 -5.05
N ILE A 34 -1.34 1.31 -4.29
CA ILE A 34 -2.54 0.59 -4.76
C ILE A 34 -3.66 1.57 -5.13
N VAL A 35 -3.92 2.58 -4.28
CA VAL A 35 -4.94 3.60 -4.53
C VAL A 35 -4.69 4.34 -5.85
N VAL A 36 -3.45 4.83 -6.05
CA VAL A 36 -3.08 5.56 -7.26
C VAL A 36 -3.06 4.66 -8.48
N ALA A 37 -2.50 3.45 -8.37
CA ALA A 37 -2.45 2.50 -9.47
C ALA A 37 -3.86 2.12 -9.97
N ASN A 38 -4.85 2.06 -9.09
CA ASN A 38 -6.22 1.73 -9.47
C ASN A 38 -7.10 2.96 -9.76
N GLY A 39 -6.53 4.17 -9.78
CA GLY A 39 -7.26 5.40 -10.05
C GLY A 39 -8.39 5.67 -9.05
N LEU A 40 -8.26 5.19 -7.80
CA LEU A 40 -9.29 5.36 -6.79
C LEU A 40 -9.29 6.79 -6.25
N SER A 41 -10.48 7.35 -6.04
CA SER A 41 -10.67 8.71 -5.54
C SER A 41 -11.88 8.83 -4.62
N GLY A 42 -11.92 9.92 -3.83
CA GLY A 42 -12.97 10.20 -2.86
C GLY A 42 -13.25 9.03 -1.91
N VAL A 43 -14.53 8.77 -1.65
CA VAL A 43 -14.99 7.71 -0.74
C VAL A 43 -14.42 6.33 -1.10
N LYS A 44 -14.20 6.04 -2.39
CA LYS A 44 -13.63 4.75 -2.81
C LYS A 44 -12.17 4.62 -2.36
N ALA A 45 -11.39 5.70 -2.47
CA ALA A 45 -10.01 5.71 -1.98
C ALA A 45 -9.97 5.55 -0.46
N ASP A 46 -10.84 6.26 0.26
CA ASP A 46 -10.85 6.21 1.73
C ASP A 46 -11.22 4.83 2.27
N ARG A 47 -12.23 4.19 1.66
CA ARG A 47 -12.59 2.80 1.99
C ARG A 47 -11.46 1.83 1.70
N ALA A 48 -10.78 1.96 0.56
CA ALA A 48 -9.65 1.11 0.21
C ALA A 48 -8.49 1.27 1.21
N ARG A 49 -8.15 2.51 1.60
CA ARG A 49 -7.13 2.78 2.61
C ARG A 49 -7.45 2.10 3.93
N ALA A 50 -8.67 2.28 4.44
CA ALA A 50 -9.09 1.69 5.71
C ALA A 50 -9.05 0.16 5.65
N ALA A 51 -9.60 -0.44 4.60
CA ALA A 51 -9.64 -1.90 4.43
C ALA A 51 -8.24 -2.51 4.32
N LEU A 52 -7.35 -1.90 3.52
CA LEU A 52 -5.98 -2.39 3.34
C LEU A 52 -5.16 -2.25 4.62
N TRP A 53 -5.37 -1.18 5.40
CA TRP A 53 -4.69 -1.01 6.67
C TRP A 53 -5.09 -2.12 7.66
N LEU A 54 -6.39 -2.37 7.82
CA LEU A 54 -6.92 -3.43 8.67
C LEU A 54 -6.38 -4.82 8.27
N ALA A 55 -6.31 -5.10 6.96
CA ALA A 55 -5.79 -6.38 6.47
C ALA A 55 -4.31 -6.61 6.81
N VAL A 56 -3.51 -5.54 6.85
CA VAL A 56 -2.08 -5.62 7.20
C VAL A 56 -1.89 -5.77 8.70
N ASP A 57 -2.67 -5.08 9.52
CA ASP A 57 -2.63 -5.24 10.98
C ASP A 57 -2.95 -6.68 11.41
N ASP A 58 -3.97 -7.31 10.80
CA ASP A 58 -4.36 -8.71 11.04
C ASP A 58 -3.27 -9.71 10.60
N SER A 59 -2.56 -9.41 9.51
CA SER A 59 -1.46 -10.25 9.01
C SER A 59 -0.18 -10.12 9.85
N GLY A 60 0.02 -9.00 10.54
CA GLY A 60 1.14 -8.77 11.45
C GLY A 60 1.10 -9.68 12.68
N GLU A 61 -0.09 -10.01 13.17
CA GLU A 61 -0.28 -10.99 14.25
C GLU A 61 0.05 -12.42 13.79
N LEU A 62 -0.35 -12.81 12.58
CA LEU A 62 -0.07 -14.13 12.01
C LEU A 62 1.42 -14.38 11.71
N ALA A 63 2.18 -13.34 11.37
CA ALA A 63 3.63 -13.47 11.12
C ALA A 63 4.47 -13.50 12.41
N ALA A 64 3.86 -13.19 13.56
CA ALA A 64 4.47 -13.21 14.88
C ALA A 64 4.07 -14.45 15.73
N ALA A 65 3.23 -15.34 15.19
CA ALA A 65 2.79 -16.60 15.79
C ALA A 65 3.53 -17.81 15.20
#